data_AF-A0A969T530-F1
#
_entry.id   AF-A0A969T530-F1
#
_cell.length_a   1.000
_cell.length_b   1.000
_cell.length_c   1.000
_cell.angle_alpha   90.00
_cell.angle_beta   90.00
_cell.angle_gamma   90.00
#
_symmetry.space_group_name_H-M   'P 1'
#
loop_
_entity.id
_entity.type
_entity.pdbx_description
1 polymer ?
#
loop_
_entity_poly.entity_id
_entity_poly.type
_entity_poly.pdbx_seq_one_letter_code
_entity_poly.pdbx_strand_id
1 'polypeptide(L)' 'MVLWGDLAFSHAVLLQTDPADGAALDIPPTEVVLTFNEQVQITQLQVLDNSGDPVHRGEIERMGETGQIALAPDLPKG' A
#
# COMPACT_ATOMS: atom_id res chain seq x y z
N MET A 1 13.08 34.26 11.72
CA MET A 1 12.71 33.38 10.59
C MET A 1 13.19 32.00 10.96
N VAL A 2 12.29 31.13 11.41
CA VAL A 2 12.63 29.74 11.77
C VAL A 2 12.66 28.96 10.46
N LEU A 3 13.82 28.44 10.09
CA LEU A 3 13.96 27.49 9.00
C LEU A 3 13.29 26.21 9.45
N TRP A 4 12.11 25.91 8.90
CA TRP A 4 11.59 24.56 8.95
C TRP A 4 12.49 23.76 8.01
N GLY A 5 13.44 23.02 8.58
CA GLY A 5 14.13 21.99 7.82
C GLY A 5 13.09 20.91 7.56
N ASP A 6 12.68 20.75 6.30
CA ASP A 6 12.02 19.53 5.87
C ASP A 6 12.88 18.37 6.35
N LEU A 7 12.28 17.46 7.12
CA LEU A 7 12.93 16.24 7.56
C LEU A 7 13.19 15.41 6.30
N ALA A 8 14.30 15.68 5.61
CA ALA A 8 14.75 14.90 4.48
C ALA A 8 15.26 13.55 5.00
N PHE A 9 14.35 12.58 5.10
CA PHE A 9 14.73 11.19 5.22
C PHE A 9 15.33 10.78 3.87
N SER A 10 16.49 10.11 3.85
CA SER A 10 17.10 9.67 2.58
C SER A 10 16.24 8.64 1.85
N HIS A 11 15.26 8.05 2.53
CA HIS A 11 14.36 7.04 2.00
C HIS A 11 12.97 7.22 2.62
N ALA A 12 11.95 7.12 1.78
CA ALA A 12 10.57 7.04 2.23
C ALA A 12 10.38 5.79 3.07
N VAL A 13 9.66 5.93 4.18
CA VAL A 13 9.32 4.87 5.11
C VAL A 13 7.83 4.62 5.04
N LEU A 14 7.45 3.35 4.95
CA LEU A 14 6.06 2.93 5.07
C LEU A 14 5.62 3.10 6.52
N LEU A 15 4.63 3.96 6.75
CA LEU A 15 4.07 4.26 8.07
C LEU A 15 2.88 3.35 8.41
N GLN A 16 2.04 3.04 7.43
CA GLN A 16 0.81 2.29 7.64
C GLN A 16 0.44 1.48 6.40
N THR A 17 -0.17 0.32 6.63
CA THR A 17 -0.91 -0.45 5.64
C THR A 17 -2.37 -0.56 6.05
N ASP A 18 -3.27 -0.63 5.06
CA ASP A 18 -4.65 -1.06 5.23
C ASP A 18 -4.95 -2.12 4.16
N PRO A 19 -5.24 -3.37 4.49
CA PRO A 19 -5.28 -3.94 5.85
C PRO A 19 -3.97 -3.80 6.63
N ALA A 20 -4.08 -3.72 7.95
CA ALA A 20 -2.91 -3.70 8.84
C ALA A 20 -2.10 -5.00 8.72
N ASP A 21 -0.79 -4.90 8.88
CA ASP A 21 0.09 -6.09 8.90
C ASP A 21 -0.38 -7.10 9.96
N GLY A 22 -0.44 -8.38 9.56
CA GLY A 22 -0.94 -9.47 10.39
C GLY A 22 -2.45 -9.48 10.67
N ALA A 23 -3.24 -8.59 10.05
CA ALA A 23 -4.69 -8.59 10.22
C ALA A 23 -5.33 -9.87 9.67
N ALA A 24 -6.14 -10.54 10.50
CA ALA A 24 -7.03 -11.60 10.07
C ALA A 24 -8.43 -11.00 9.84
N LEU A 25 -8.89 -11.02 8.59
CA LEU A 25 -10.18 -10.42 8.20
C LEU A 25 -11.21 -11.52 7.94
N ASP A 26 -12.42 -11.33 8.47
CA ASP A 26 -13.55 -12.23 8.18
C ASP A 26 -14.07 -12.07 6.74
N ILE A 27 -13.90 -10.87 6.19
CA ILE A 27 -14.36 -10.49 4.85
C ILE A 27 -13.15 -10.04 4.03
N PRO A 28 -12.99 -10.52 2.79
CA PRO A 28 -11.95 -10.03 1.88
C PRO A 28 -11.98 -8.51 1.71
N PRO A 29 -10.83 -7.82 1.81
CA PRO A 29 -10.75 -6.41 1.50
C PRO A 29 -10.95 -6.18 0.00
N THR A 30 -11.39 -4.98 -0.38
CA THR A 30 -11.55 -4.61 -1.79
C THR A 30 -10.31 -3.96 -2.38
N GLU A 31 -9.38 -3.53 -1.54
CA GLU A 31 -8.16 -2.81 -1.89
C GLU A 31 -7.08 -2.98 -0.83
N VAL A 32 -5.85 -2.60 -1.20
CA VAL A 32 -4.75 -2.38 -0.27
C VAL A 32 -4.28 -0.93 -0.40
N VAL A 33 -4.06 -0.27 0.74
CA VAL A 33 -3.56 1.09 0.85
C VAL A 33 -2.24 1.10 1.62
N LEU A 34 -1.25 1.81 1.07
CA LEU A 34 0.07 2.03 1.66
C LEU A 34 0.25 3.53 1.92
N THR A 35 0.62 3.89 3.15
CA THR A 35 0.90 5.30 3.53
C THR A 35 2.37 5.46 3.87
N PHE A 36 3.03 6.41 3.22
CA PHE A 36 4.43 6.76 3.43
C PHE A 36 4.56 8.07 4.21
N ASN A 37 5.74 8.32 4.76
CA ASN A 37 6.05 9.59 5.45
C ASN A 37 6.41 10.75 4.50
N GLU A 38 6.51 10.48 3.20
CA GLU A 38 6.79 11.44 2.16
C GLU A 38 6.23 10.94 0.82
N GLN A 39 6.21 11.81 -0.19
CA GLN A 39 5.72 11.45 -1.52
C GLN A 39 6.61 10.40 -2.18
N VAL A 40 5.98 9.35 -2.72
CA VAL A 40 6.67 8.26 -3.42
C VAL A 40 6.27 8.16 -4.89
N GLN A 41 7.20 7.69 -5.71
CA GLN A 41 6.93 7.24 -7.07
C GLN A 41 6.90 5.71 -7.10
N ILE A 42 5.71 5.14 -6.96
CA ILE A 42 5.53 3.68 -7.04
C ILE A 42 5.57 3.26 -8.51
N THR A 43 6.59 2.48 -8.87
CA THR A 43 6.73 1.90 -10.21
C THR A 43 6.07 0.54 -10.34
N GLN A 44 5.94 -0.19 -9.23
CA GLN A 44 5.29 -1.49 -9.16
C GLN A 44 4.74 -1.74 -7.75
N LEU A 45 3.52 -2.28 -7.68
CA LEU A 45 2.86 -2.74 -6.47
C LEU A 45 2.10 -4.01 -6.85
N GLN A 46 2.29 -5.08 -6.08
CA GLN A 46 1.62 -6.35 -6.30
C GLN A 46 1.09 -6.86 -4.97
N VAL A 47 -0.14 -7.35 -4.99
CA VAL A 47 -0.70 -8.17 -3.91
C VAL A 47 -0.70 -9.61 -4.40
N LEU A 48 -0.09 -10.49 -3.61
CA LEU A 48 0.09 -11.91 -3.90
C LEU A 48 -0.68 -12.76 -2.91
N ASP A 49 -1.15 -13.92 -3.34
CA ASP A 49 -1.65 -14.94 -2.44
C ASP A 49 -0.51 -15.82 -1.87
N ASN A 50 -0.90 -16.81 -1.08
CA ASN A 50 -0.05 -17.81 -0.45
C ASN A 50 0.63 -18.79 -1.44
N SER A 51 0.19 -18.84 -2.70
CA SER A 51 0.88 -19.55 -3.79
C SER A 51 1.91 -18.66 -4.51
N GLY A 52 1.90 -17.36 -4.23
CA GLY A 52 2.70 -16.34 -4.91
C GLY A 52 2.01 -15.77 -6.15
N ASP A 53 0.73 -16.07 -6.37
CA ASP A 53 -0.02 -15.61 -7.53
C ASP A 53 -0.60 -14.21 -7.30
N PRO A 54 -0.54 -13.30 -8.30
CA PRO A 54 -1.13 -11.97 -8.19
C PRO A 54 -2.66 -12.00 -8.03
N VAL A 55 -3.18 -11.27 -7.03
CA VAL A 55 -4.63 -11.17 -6.75
C VAL A 55 -5.19 -9.74 -6.83
N HIS A 56 -4.38 -8.81 -7.32
CA HIS A 56 -4.76 -7.42 -7.55
C HIS A 56 -5.29 -7.20 -8.97
N ARG A 57 -5.98 -6.08 -9.20
CA ARG A 57 -6.52 -5.68 -10.49
C ARG A 57 -6.24 -4.22 -10.78
N GLY A 58 -6.17 -3.91 -12.07
CA GLY A 58 -6.05 -2.53 -12.54
C GLY A 58 -4.67 -1.93 -12.31
N GLU A 59 -4.60 -0.61 -12.42
CA GLU A 59 -3.38 0.17 -12.21
C GLU A 59 -3.30 0.66 -10.76
N ILE A 60 -2.10 1.11 -10.37
CA ILE A 60 -1.83 1.67 -9.06
C ILE A 60 -2.39 3.09 -9.01
N GLU A 61 -3.32 3.33 -8.09
CA GLU A 61 -3.79 4.68 -7.79
C GLU A 61 -2.82 5.35 -6.81
N ARG A 62 -2.46 6.61 -7.09
CA ARG A 62 -1.46 7.35 -6.31
C ARG A 62 -1.98 8.72 -5.93
N MET A 63 -1.86 9.06 -4.65
CA MET A 63 -2.32 10.33 -4.10
C MET A 63 -1.31 10.83 -3.07
N GLY A 64 -0.36 11.67 -3.50
CA GLY A 64 0.67 12.22 -2.61
C GLY A 64 1.54 11.14 -1.99
N GLU A 65 1.37 10.91 -0.69
CA GLU A 65 2.11 9.95 0.14
C GLU A 65 1.42 8.58 0.22
N THR A 66 0.32 8.40 -0.52
CA THR A 66 -0.49 7.18 -0.51
C THR A 66 -0.43 6.45 -1.86
N GLY A 67 -0.27 5.13 -1.80
CA GLY A 67 -0.43 4.21 -2.91
C GLY A 67 -1.58 3.23 -2.65
N GLN A 68 -2.39 2.96 -3.66
CA GLN A 68 -3.57 2.11 -3.56
C GLN A 68 -3.66 1.16 -4.74
N ILE A 69 -4.15 -0.06 -4.48
CA ILE A 69 -4.40 -1.03 -5.54
C ILE A 69 -5.66 -1.85 -5.24
N ALA A 70 -6.52 -2.00 -6.24
CA ALA A 70 -7.76 -2.76 -6.10
C ALA A 70 -7.48 -4.27 -6.11
N LEU A 71 -8.31 -5.03 -5.40
CA LEU A 71 -8.22 -6.48 -5.33
C LEU A 71 -9.28 -7.16 -6.19
N ALA A 72 -9.05 -8.43 -6.54
CA ALA A 72 -10.07 -9.30 -7.09
C ALA A 72 -11.23 -9.49 -6.08
N PRO A 73 -12.49 -9.69 -6.53
CA PRO A 73 -13.65 -9.70 -5.64
C PRO A 73 -13.79 -11.04 -4.89
N ASP A 74 -13.21 -12.11 -5.44
CA ASP A 74 -13.28 -13.48 -4.91
C ASP A 74 -11.90 -13.93 -4.45
N LEU A 75 -11.32 -13.21 -3.48
CA LEU A 75 -10.00 -13.57 -2.95
C LEU A 75 -10.07 -14.94 -2.24
N PRO A 76 -9.11 -15.84 -2.50
CA PRO A 76 -8.98 -17.06 -1.72
C PRO A 76 -8.67 -16.71 -0.26
N LYS A 77 -9.04 -17.60 0.66
CA LYS A 77 -8.60 -17.48 2.05
C LYS A 77 -7.09 -17.73 2.13
N GLY A 78 -6.37 -16.86 2.82
CA GLY A 78 -4.92 -16.93 2.99
C GLY A 78 -4.45 -16.30 4.28
#